data_AF-Q8ZVR3-F1
#
_entry.id   AF-Q8ZVR3-F1
#
_cell.length_a   1.000
_cell.length_b   1.000
_cell.length_c   1.000
_cell.angle_alpha   90.00
_cell.angle_beta   90.00
_cell.angle_gamma   90.00
#
_symmetry.space_group_name_H-M   'P 1'
#
loop_
_entity.id
_entity.type
_entity.pdbx_description
1 polymer ?
#
loop_
_entity_poly.entity_id
_entity_poly.type
_entity_poly.pdbx_seq_one_letter_code
_entity_poly.pdbx_strand_id
1 'polypeptide(L)' 'MKEIEKAIELVKKLGAGSVKYVKLTYNPAKDTHYIKVLLLRPIEWRVLSEIVKELEKNFSVKVYAPHARAIRLDLKKR' A
#
# COMPACT_ATOMS: atom_id res chain seq x y z
N MET A 1 -10.64 -9.15 -6.38
CA MET A 1 -11.25 -7.90 -5.86
C MET A 1 -11.24 -7.83 -4.33
N LYS A 2 -11.86 -8.78 -3.60
CA LYS A 2 -11.92 -8.79 -2.12
C LYS A 2 -10.58 -8.63 -1.37
N GLU A 3 -9.49 -9.21 -1.86
CA GLU A 3 -8.17 -9.13 -1.19
C GLU A 3 -7.51 -7.74 -1.32
N ILE A 4 -7.73 -7.06 -2.45
CA ILE A 4 -7.18 -5.71 -2.69
C ILE A 4 -7.98 -4.66 -1.93
N GLU A 5 -9.30 -4.84 -1.83
CA GLU A 5 -10.13 -4.00 -0.98
C GLU A 5 -9.71 -4.10 0.48
N LYS A 6 -9.47 -5.33 0.98
CA LYS A 6 -8.88 -5.56 2.31
C LYS A 6 -7.52 -4.88 2.47
N ALA A 7 -6.66 -4.92 1.43
CA ALA A 7 -5.38 -4.23 1.45
C ALA A 7 -5.53 -2.71 1.61
N ILE A 8 -6.49 -2.11 0.89
CA ILE A 8 -6.78 -0.67 0.98
C ILE A 8 -7.32 -0.30 2.37
N GLU A 9 -8.24 -1.09 2.90
CA GLU A 9 -8.77 -0.90 4.25
C GLU A 9 -7.68 -1.00 5.31
N LEU A 10 -6.80 -1.99 5.19
CA LEU A 10 -5.68 -2.20 6.10
C LEU A 10 -4.72 -1.01 6.09
N VAL A 11 -4.36 -0.50 4.91
CA VAL A 11 -3.53 0.70 4.75
C VAL A 11 -4.20 1.93 5.39
N LYS A 12 -5.51 2.11 5.18
CA LYS A 12 -6.27 3.22 5.78
C LYS A 12 -6.36 3.10 7.31
N LYS A 13 -6.58 1.88 7.82
CA LYS A 13 -6.74 1.60 9.25
C LYS A 13 -5.44 1.75 10.02
N LEU A 14 -4.35 1.14 9.53
CA LEU A 14 -3.04 1.23 10.17
C LEU A 14 -2.40 2.60 9.96
N GLY A 15 -2.68 3.27 8.85
CA GLY A 15 -2.23 4.63 8.58
C GLY A 15 -3.03 5.73 9.30
N ALA A 16 -3.86 5.40 10.30
CA ALA A 16 -4.83 6.30 10.92
C ALA A 16 -4.28 7.71 11.20
N GLY A 17 -4.85 8.69 10.50
CA GLY A 17 -4.50 10.12 10.61
C GLY A 17 -3.26 10.56 9.82
N SER A 18 -2.47 9.65 9.28
CA SER A 18 -1.33 9.95 8.41
C SER A 18 -1.64 9.81 6.93
N VAL A 19 -2.68 9.08 6.53
CA VAL A 19 -3.07 8.89 5.13
C VAL A 19 -4.09 9.95 4.70
N LYS A 20 -3.77 10.72 3.65
CA LYS A 20 -4.69 11.66 2.98
C LYS A 20 -5.66 10.94 2.06
N TYR A 21 -5.14 10.10 1.17
CA TYR A 21 -5.95 9.24 0.30
C TYR A 21 -5.14 8.05 -0.20
N VAL A 22 -5.86 7.04 -0.67
CA VAL A 22 -5.29 5.85 -1.32
C VAL A 22 -5.87 5.75 -2.73
N LYS A 23 -5.00 5.60 -3.73
CA LYS A 23 -5.39 5.38 -5.13
C LYS A 23 -4.93 3.99 -5.56
N LEU A 24 -5.87 3.18 -6.05
CA LEU A 24 -5.59 1.90 -6.68
C LEU A 24 -5.43 2.11 -8.20
N THR A 25 -4.46 1.43 -8.80
CA THR A 25 -4.30 1.37 -10.26
C THR A 25 -3.81 -0.03 -10.61
N TYR A 26 -4.41 -0.66 -11.61
CA TYR A 26 -3.95 -1.96 -12.09
C TYR A 26 -3.09 -1.76 -13.34
N ASN A 27 -1.93 -2.42 -13.37
CA ASN A 27 -1.08 -2.49 -14.55
C ASN A 27 -1.21 -3.86 -15.21
N PRO A 28 -1.95 -3.98 -16.32
CA PRO A 28 -2.18 -5.26 -16.99
C PRO A 28 -0.90 -5.84 -17.59
N ALA A 29 0.04 -5.00 -18.05
CA ALA A 29 1.28 -5.47 -18.68
C ALA A 29 2.22 -6.17 -17.70
N LYS A 30 2.08 -5.90 -16.39
CA LYS A 30 2.92 -6.49 -15.33
C LYS A 30 2.12 -7.35 -14.35
N ASP A 31 0.82 -7.51 -14.60
CA ASP A 31 -0.15 -8.12 -13.68
C ASP A 31 0.07 -7.66 -12.22
N THR A 32 0.15 -6.34 -12.02
CA THR A 32 0.49 -5.76 -10.72
C THR A 32 -0.51 -4.68 -10.34
N HIS A 33 -0.98 -4.72 -9.09
CA HIS A 33 -1.83 -3.70 -8.50
C HIS A 33 -0.98 -2.67 -7.76
N TYR A 34 -1.04 -1.43 -8.19
CA TYR A 34 -0.38 -0.30 -7.55
C TYR A 34 -1.32 0.38 -6.57
N ILE A 35 -0.93 0.39 -5.30
CA ILE A 35 -1.58 1.16 -4.25
C ILE A 35 -0.71 2.38 -3.98
N LYS A 36 -1.12 3.56 -4.47
CA LYS A 36 -0.49 4.83 -4.14
C LYS A 36 -1.14 5.41 -2.89
N VAL A 37 -0.37 5.53 -1.82
CA VAL A 37 -0.76 6.08 -0.51
C VAL A 37 -0.18 7.47 -0.40
N LEU A 38 -1.04 8.49 -0.43
CA LEU A 38 -0.64 9.86 -0.12
C LEU A 38 -0.77 10.11 1.38
N LEU A 39 0.27 10.69 1.97
CA LEU A 39 0.41 10.94 3.39
C LEU A 39 0.27 12.44 3.71
N LEU A 40 -0.51 12.74 4.75
CA LEU A 40 -0.60 14.07 5.36
C LEU A 40 0.70 14.41 6.11
N ARG A 41 1.22 13.43 6.85
CA ARG A 41 2.43 13.47 7.68
C ARG A 41 3.22 12.17 7.49
N PRO A 42 4.54 12.15 7.74
CA PRO A 42 5.34 10.93 7.67
C PRO A 42 4.71 9.80 8.49
N ILE A 43 4.78 8.58 7.97
CA ILE A 43 4.35 7.38 8.69
C ILE A 43 5.55 6.75 9.39
N GLU A 44 5.34 6.19 10.57
CA GLU A 44 6.39 5.45 11.26
C GLU A 44 6.76 4.19 10.47
N TRP A 45 8.06 3.87 10.46
CA TRP A 45 8.57 2.67 9.80
C TRP A 45 7.92 1.40 10.34
N ARG A 46 7.64 1.33 11.65
CA ARG A 46 7.00 0.18 12.29
C ARG A 46 5.62 -0.11 11.69
N VAL A 47 4.82 0.93 11.49
CA VAL A 47 3.48 0.83 10.91
C VAL A 47 3.57 0.38 9.44
N LEU A 48 4.50 0.96 8.67
CA LEU A 48 4.72 0.55 7.28
C LEU A 48 5.16 -0.92 7.18
N SER A 49 6.07 -1.35 8.07
CA SER A 49 6.54 -2.74 8.12
C SER A 49 5.40 -3.71 8.43
N GLU A 50 4.49 -3.36 9.34
CA GLU A 50 3.33 -4.18 9.68
C GLU A 50 2.35 -4.28 8.50
N ILE A 51 2.10 -3.17 7.82
CA ILE A 51 1.30 -3.15 6.57
C ILE A 51 1.91 -4.10 5.54
N VAL A 52 3.22 -4.01 5.30
CA VAL A 52 3.90 -4.84 4.31
C VAL A 52 3.84 -6.32 4.70
N LYS A 53 4.11 -6.67 5.96
CA LYS A 53 4.04 -8.06 6.45
C LYS A 53 2.67 -8.69 6.24
N GLU A 54 1.60 -7.95 6.50
CA GLU A 54 0.25 -8.48 6.32
C GLU A 54 -0.08 -8.68 4.83
N LEU A 55 0.36 -7.76 3.97
CA LEU A 55 0.17 -7.86 2.53
C LEU A 55 1.01 -8.99 1.91
N GLU A 56 2.21 -9.24 2.44
CA GLU A 56 3.12 -10.29 1.97
C GLU A 56 2.57 -11.72 2.15
N LYS A 57 1.54 -11.90 2.99
CA LYS A 57 0.85 -13.20 3.14
C LYS A 57 0.15 -13.64 1.86
N ASN A 58 -0.39 -12.71 1.09
CA ASN A 58 -1.19 -12.99 -0.12
C ASN A 58 -0.56 -12.44 -1.41
N PHE A 59 0.39 -11.51 -1.29
CA PHE A 59 1.00 -10.81 -2.43
C PHE A 59 2.52 -10.79 -2.31
N SER A 60 3.22 -10.69 -3.44
CA SER A 60 4.56 -10.14 -3.47
C SER A 60 4.46 -8.62 -3.47
N VAL A 61 5.03 -7.98 -2.45
CA VAL A 61 4.95 -6.53 -2.23
C VAL A 61 6.28 -5.87 -2.57
N LYS A 62 6.26 -4.83 -3.40
CA LYS A 62 7.41 -3.92 -3.54
C LYS A 62 7.02 -2.53 -3.06
N VAL A 63 7.87 -1.96 -2.19
CA VAL A 63 7.67 -0.63 -1.64
C VAL A 63 8.50 0.37 -2.44
N TYR A 64 7.84 1.40 -2.96
CA TYR A 64 8.48 2.53 -3.61
C TYR A 64 8.10 3.82 -2.88
N ALA A 65 9.07 4.65 -2.52
CA ALA A 65 8.83 5.95 -1.90
C ALA A 65 9.22 7.08 -2.87
N PRO A 66 8.38 7.42 -3.86
CA PRO A 66 8.73 8.42 -4.88
C PRO A 66 8.89 9.86 -4.34
N HIS A 67 8.43 10.12 -3.12
CA HIS A 67 8.49 11.42 -2.43
C HIS A 67 8.19 11.22 -0.95
N ALA A 68 8.65 12.14 -0.10
CA ALA A 68 8.48 12.07 1.36
C ALA A 68 7.01 11.97 1.82
N ARG A 69 6.05 12.39 0.99
CA ARG A 69 4.61 12.38 1.30
C ARG A 69 3.83 11.30 0.57
N ALA A 70 4.46 10.41 -0.19
CA ALA A 70 3.70 9.27 -0.68
C ALA A 70 4.54 8.03 -0.95
N ILE A 71 3.88 6.91 -0.69
CA ILE A 71 4.38 5.57 -0.80
C ILE A 71 3.55 4.86 -1.87
N ARG A 72 4.19 4.08 -2.72
CA ARG A 72 3.54 3.19 -3.66
C ARG A 72 3.87 1.75 -3.25
N LEU A 73 2.83 0.96 -3.05
CA LEU A 73 2.93 -0.47 -2.82
C LEU A 73 2.52 -1.17 -4.10
N ASP A 74 3.47 -1.88 -4.71
CA ASP A 74 3.23 -2.69 -5.89
C ASP A 74 2.91 -4.12 -5.41
N LEU A 75 1.66 -4.53 -5.58
CA LEU A 75 1.14 -5.83 -5.17
C LEU A 75 1.01 -6.74 -6.39
N LYS A 76 1.82 -7.79 -6.43
CA LYS A 76 1.69 -8.87 -7.41
C LYS A 76 1.13 -10.10 -6.71
N LYS A 77 0.11 -10.74 -7.28
CA LYS A 77 -0.47 -11.94 -6.67
C LYS A 77 0.58 -13.07 -6.64
N ARG A 78 0.66 -13.77 -5.51
CA ARG A 78 1.48 -14.98 -5.37
C ARG A 78 0.76 -16.19 -5.93
#